data_AF-A0A5M9ZKA8-F1
#
_entry.id   AF-A0A5M9ZKA8-F1
#
_cell.length_a   1.000
_cell.length_b   1.000
_cell.length_c   1.000
_cell.angle_alpha   90.00
_cell.angle_beta   90.00
_cell.angle_gamma   90.00
#
_symmetry.space_group_name_H-M   'P 1'
#
loop_
_entity.id
_entity.type
_entity.pdbx_description
1 polymer ?
#
loop_
_entity_poly.entity_id
_entity_poly.type
_entity_poly.pdbx_seq_one_letter_code
_entity_poly.pdbx_strand_id
1 'polypeptide(L)'
;MILIPVLLFAAVTVGFVAVANKAVDDAARQSQQSQSQTTPQDTKPTVKYISMKERPAYQETLDYVNGKYTQYSDEALDDLQAFMDKYRIPVTDDGGKYVTDFIAVLGKYTSEIKLMGDTIGINAEEMDDLITSYRTDTDTVEGHFLKGEPLAVTVTLTGRDGETYTVDGQNSVELKPLWADLEAKIAAASNSMGSTYAESAQKIVELAGMQVNWDFNAGNQYCTKSSSTNPDMKALEDKETFAYYCPVTPNVIYANPNANGWDTDYAPAAAIRHELAHHAIHMYCGTSHPPIAVQDSIDRTEGVTNSYAIKYLGADRNWVEESARQAAQAQHAQYLMNEYTDKAAEAIHRGECEAVM
;
A
#
# COMPACT_ATOMS: atom_id res chain seq x y z
N MET A 1 -11.31 -17.15 -7.10
CA MET A 1 -10.44 -18.05 -6.33
C MET A 1 -9.07 -17.99 -7.01
N ILE A 2 -8.27 -17.00 -6.63
CA ILE A 2 -6.96 -16.75 -7.24
C ILE A 2 -6.01 -17.74 -6.56
N LEU A 3 -5.68 -18.84 -7.23
CA LEU A 3 -4.62 -19.73 -6.78
C LEU A 3 -3.29 -19.06 -7.12
N ILE A 4 -2.53 -18.65 -6.10
CA ILE A 4 -1.09 -18.51 -6.27
C ILE A 4 -0.53 -19.93 -6.30
N PRO A 5 0.01 -20.41 -7.42
CA PRO A 5 0.75 -21.66 -7.39
C PRO A 5 2.00 -21.42 -6.53
N VAL A 6 2.09 -22.12 -5.39
CA VAL A 6 3.30 -22.18 -4.56
C VAL A 6 4.37 -22.90 -5.37
N LEU A 7 5.07 -22.16 -6.22
CA LEU A 7 6.09 -22.70 -7.09
C LEU A 7 7.42 -22.68 -6.32
N LEU A 8 7.78 -23.86 -5.80
CA LEU A 8 9.12 -24.18 -5.34
C LEU A 8 10.02 -24.33 -6.57
N PHE A 9 10.69 -23.24 -6.95
CA PHE A 9 11.61 -23.23 -8.08
C PHE A 9 13.01 -23.72 -7.69
N ALA A 10 13.66 -24.42 -8.61
CA ALA A 10 15.08 -24.75 -8.55
C ALA A 10 15.78 -24.08 -9.73
N ALA A 11 16.72 -23.17 -9.46
CA ALA A 11 17.44 -22.47 -10.53
C ALA A 11 18.46 -23.40 -11.22
N VAL A 12 18.35 -23.52 -12.55
CA VAL A 12 19.37 -24.15 -13.40
C VAL A 12 20.20 -23.03 -14.02
N THR A 13 21.47 -22.93 -13.63
CA THR A 13 22.35 -21.83 -14.07
C THR A 13 23.14 -22.18 -15.32
N VAL A 14 23.05 -21.35 -16.36
CA VAL A 14 23.91 -21.41 -17.57
C VAL A 14 25.05 -20.37 -17.54
N GLY A 15 25.05 -19.43 -16.59
CA GLY A 15 25.96 -18.26 -16.59
C GLY A 15 27.32 -18.39 -15.87
N PHE A 16 27.51 -19.34 -14.94
CA PHE A 16 28.68 -19.32 -14.03
C PHE A 16 29.98 -19.89 -14.63
N VAL A 17 29.92 -20.59 -15.76
CA VAL A 17 31.11 -21.15 -16.42
C VAL A 17 32.01 -20.04 -16.99
N ALA A 18 31.46 -18.85 -17.28
CA ALA A 18 32.21 -17.77 -17.93
C ALA A 18 33.22 -17.06 -17.01
N VAL A 19 32.92 -16.90 -15.70
CA VAL A 19 33.81 -16.20 -14.75
C VAL A 19 35.05 -17.04 -14.43
N ALA A 20 34.87 -18.35 -14.22
CA ALA A 20 35.98 -19.27 -14.02
C ALA A 20 36.90 -19.35 -15.24
N ASN A 21 36.35 -19.36 -16.46
CA ASN A 21 37.13 -19.40 -17.69
C ASN A 21 37.90 -18.09 -17.93
N LYS A 22 37.29 -16.93 -17.68
CA LYS A 22 37.95 -15.62 -17.87
C LYS A 22 39.17 -15.46 -16.94
N ALA A 23 39.03 -15.86 -15.68
CA ALA A 23 40.12 -15.76 -14.70
C ALA A 23 41.29 -16.72 -15.01
N VAL A 24 40.99 -17.90 -15.55
CA VAL A 24 42.01 -18.86 -16.04
C VAL A 24 42.70 -18.32 -17.29
N ASP A 25 41.97 -17.72 -18.22
CA ASP A 25 42.51 -17.12 -19.44
C ASP A 25 43.38 -15.89 -19.16
N ASP A 26 43.00 -15.05 -18.20
CA ASP A 26 43.79 -13.88 -17.80
C ASP A 26 45.06 -14.27 -17.04
N ALA A 27 45.00 -15.29 -16.18
CA ALA A 27 46.19 -15.88 -15.54
C ALA A 27 47.12 -16.55 -16.57
N ALA A 28 46.56 -17.24 -17.57
CA ALA A 28 47.32 -17.80 -18.68
C ALA A 28 47.99 -16.72 -19.53
N ARG A 29 47.30 -15.61 -19.82
CA ARG A 29 47.85 -14.47 -20.58
C ARG A 29 48.97 -13.73 -19.84
N GLN A 30 48.85 -13.53 -18.53
CA GLN A 30 49.94 -12.96 -17.71
C GLN A 30 51.18 -13.88 -17.67
N SER A 31 50.98 -15.20 -17.68
CA SER A 31 52.09 -16.17 -17.76
C SER A 31 52.82 -16.15 -19.10
N GLN A 32 52.11 -15.91 -20.22
CA GLN A 32 52.69 -15.87 -21.56
C GLN A 32 53.41 -14.55 -21.87
N GLN A 33 52.95 -13.42 -21.32
CA GLN A 33 53.63 -12.13 -21.48
C GLN A 33 54.96 -12.03 -20.70
N SER A 34 55.19 -12.92 -19.73
CA SER A 34 56.39 -12.91 -18.88
C SER A 34 57.55 -13.77 -19.42
N GLN A 35 57.41 -14.45 -20.57
CA GLN A 35 58.42 -15.39 -21.11
C GLN A 35 59.56 -14.76 -21.93
N SER A 36 59.88 -13.48 -21.71
CA SER A 36 61.04 -12.83 -22.36
C SER A 36 62.00 -12.22 -21.34
N GLN A 37 62.66 -13.05 -20.53
CA GLN A 37 64.09 -12.95 -20.11
C GLN A 37 64.41 -13.74 -18.83
N THR A 38 65.26 -14.77 -19.00
CA THR A 38 66.28 -15.33 -18.08
C THR A 38 65.92 -16.08 -16.78
N THR A 39 66.37 -17.35 -16.77
CA THR A 39 66.83 -18.26 -15.69
C THR A 39 65.77 -18.99 -14.83
N PRO A 40 65.85 -20.33 -14.69
CA PRO A 40 64.79 -21.14 -14.09
C PRO A 40 64.84 -21.09 -12.56
N GLN A 41 63.90 -20.36 -11.97
CA GLN A 41 63.54 -20.50 -10.57
C GLN A 41 62.18 -21.20 -10.54
N ASP A 42 62.19 -22.47 -10.13
CA ASP A 42 61.01 -23.33 -10.03
C ASP A 42 60.16 -22.91 -8.82
N THR A 43 59.52 -21.75 -8.93
CA THR A 43 58.41 -21.37 -8.07
C THR A 43 57.16 -21.36 -8.94
N LYS A 44 56.44 -22.48 -8.99
CA LYS A 44 55.06 -22.50 -9.48
C LYS A 44 54.30 -21.36 -8.78
N PRO A 45 53.71 -20.41 -9.52
CA PRO A 45 52.88 -19.38 -8.90
C PRO A 45 51.77 -20.09 -8.12
N THR A 46 51.75 -19.90 -6.81
CA THR A 46 50.76 -20.52 -5.94
C THR A 46 49.47 -19.73 -6.06
N VAL A 47 48.56 -20.18 -6.93
CA VAL A 47 47.24 -19.56 -7.07
C VAL A 47 46.46 -19.81 -5.78
N LYS A 48 46.11 -18.73 -5.06
CA LYS A 48 45.27 -18.79 -3.88
C LYS A 48 43.81 -18.80 -4.31
N TYR A 49 43.16 -19.92 -4.08
CA TYR A 49 41.72 -20.06 -4.25
C TYR A 49 40.99 -19.47 -3.04
N ILE A 50 39.88 -18.79 -3.29
CA ILE A 50 39.05 -18.09 -2.29
C ILE A 50 37.62 -18.60 -2.42
N SER A 51 37.02 -19.03 -1.32
CA SER A 51 35.60 -19.44 -1.31
C SER A 51 34.66 -18.23 -1.24
N MET A 52 33.52 -18.31 -1.93
CA MET A 52 32.49 -17.27 -1.87
C MET A 52 31.91 -17.10 -0.45
N LYS A 53 31.72 -18.22 0.27
CA LYS A 53 31.26 -18.22 1.66
C LYS A 53 32.24 -17.56 2.65
N GLU A 54 33.52 -17.46 2.27
CA GLU A 54 34.55 -16.83 3.11
C GLU A 54 34.65 -15.32 2.87
N ARG A 55 33.91 -14.77 1.90
CA ARG A 55 33.89 -13.33 1.64
C ARG A 55 33.18 -12.58 2.78
N PRO A 56 33.71 -11.43 3.23
CA PRO A 56 33.18 -10.75 4.43
C PRO A 56 31.68 -10.41 4.37
N ALA A 57 31.18 -9.99 3.20
CA ALA A 57 29.79 -9.57 3.03
C ALA A 57 28.82 -10.71 2.68
N TYR A 58 29.32 -11.93 2.40
CA TYR A 58 28.47 -13.01 1.86
C TYR A 58 27.29 -13.34 2.75
N GLN A 59 27.55 -13.61 4.04
CA GLN A 59 26.51 -14.05 4.96
C GLN A 59 25.49 -12.93 5.22
N GLU A 60 25.94 -11.68 5.38
CA GLU A 60 25.05 -10.54 5.57
C GLU A 60 24.12 -10.34 4.36
N THR A 61 24.66 -10.39 3.14
CA THR A 61 23.86 -10.27 1.92
C THR A 61 22.89 -11.44 1.76
N LEU A 62 23.34 -12.67 2.03
CA LEU A 62 22.46 -13.85 1.99
C LEU A 62 21.27 -13.69 2.95
N ASP A 63 21.55 -13.29 4.20
CA ASP A 63 20.51 -13.11 5.22
C ASP A 63 19.56 -11.97 4.84
N TYR A 64 20.08 -10.88 4.26
CA TYR A 64 19.28 -9.75 3.77
C TYR A 64 18.32 -10.14 2.65
N VAL A 65 18.85 -10.72 1.57
CA VAL A 65 18.08 -11.10 0.38
C VAL A 65 17.06 -12.19 0.73
N ASN A 66 17.48 -13.21 1.49
CA ASN A 66 16.58 -14.26 1.96
C ASN A 66 15.51 -13.71 2.91
N GLY A 67 15.87 -12.77 3.80
CA GLY A 67 14.94 -12.13 4.72
C GLY A 67 13.82 -11.38 3.99
N LYS A 68 14.16 -10.60 2.96
CA LYS A 68 13.17 -9.92 2.10
C LYS A 68 12.26 -10.91 1.38
N TYR A 69 12.83 -11.94 0.76
CA TYR A 69 12.06 -12.99 0.11
C TYR A 69 11.05 -13.65 1.07
N THR A 70 11.52 -14.13 2.23
CA THR A 70 10.68 -14.79 3.23
C THR A 70 9.61 -13.85 3.76
N GLN A 71 9.95 -12.60 4.08
CA GLN A 71 8.97 -11.61 4.53
C GLN A 71 7.83 -11.45 3.51
N TYR A 72 8.16 -11.12 2.26
CA TYR A 72 7.15 -10.87 1.24
C TYR A 72 6.37 -12.13 0.84
N SER A 73 7.03 -13.28 0.76
CA SER A 73 6.37 -14.55 0.44
C SER A 73 5.40 -14.97 1.53
N ASP A 74 5.81 -14.86 2.80
CA ASP A 74 4.99 -15.32 3.93
C ASP A 74 3.78 -14.41 4.11
N GLU A 75 3.95 -13.08 4.02
CA GLU A 75 2.84 -12.13 4.08
C GLU A 75 1.81 -12.38 2.94
N ALA A 76 2.28 -12.63 1.71
CA ALA A 76 1.41 -12.87 0.56
C ALA A 76 0.72 -14.24 0.58
N LEU A 77 1.34 -15.25 1.20
CA LEU A 77 0.76 -16.60 1.34
C LEU A 77 -0.25 -16.70 2.49
N ASP A 78 -0.07 -15.91 3.55
CA ASP A 78 -0.99 -15.86 4.69
C ASP A 78 -2.35 -15.25 4.29
N ASP A 79 -2.31 -14.04 3.72
CA ASP A 79 -3.49 -13.36 3.18
C ASP A 79 -3.11 -12.48 1.99
N LEU A 80 -3.28 -13.03 0.78
CA LEU A 80 -2.98 -12.31 -0.46
C LEU A 80 -3.79 -11.01 -0.58
N GLN A 81 -5.05 -11.01 -0.15
CA GLN A 81 -5.89 -9.83 -0.30
C GLN A 81 -5.41 -8.71 0.64
N ALA A 82 -5.15 -9.04 1.91
CA ALA A 82 -4.57 -8.09 2.85
C ALA A 82 -3.17 -7.60 2.41
N PHE A 83 -2.35 -8.49 1.84
CA PHE A 83 -1.06 -8.11 1.26
C PHE A 83 -1.22 -7.09 0.12
N MET A 84 -2.08 -7.40 -0.85
CA MET A 84 -2.33 -6.50 -1.97
C MET A 84 -2.88 -5.16 -1.49
N ASP A 85 -3.80 -5.15 -0.53
CA ASP A 85 -4.33 -3.92 0.05
C ASP A 85 -3.24 -3.11 0.80
N LYS A 86 -2.39 -3.77 1.59
CA LYS A 86 -1.24 -3.15 2.28
C LYS A 86 -0.31 -2.42 1.32
N TYR A 87 -0.01 -3.02 0.16
CA TYR A 87 0.86 -2.43 -0.86
C TYR A 87 0.10 -1.64 -1.93
N ARG A 88 -1.20 -1.39 -1.74
CA ARG A 88 -2.08 -0.64 -2.67
C ARG A 88 -2.19 -1.28 -4.06
N ILE A 89 -1.97 -2.58 -4.19
CA ILE A 89 -2.11 -3.30 -5.45
C ILE A 89 -3.61 -3.61 -5.66
N PRO A 90 -4.20 -3.27 -6.82
CA PRO A 90 -5.58 -3.65 -7.16
C PRO A 90 -5.76 -5.17 -7.11
N VAL A 91 -6.84 -5.64 -6.49
CA VAL A 91 -7.20 -7.07 -6.40
C VAL A 91 -7.78 -7.53 -7.75
N THR A 92 -6.89 -7.71 -8.73
CA THR A 92 -7.16 -8.14 -10.10
C THR A 92 -6.19 -9.25 -10.49
N ASP A 93 -6.44 -9.91 -11.62
CA ASP A 93 -5.52 -10.93 -12.16
C ASP A 93 -4.14 -10.33 -12.46
N ASP A 94 -4.08 -9.12 -13.02
CA ASP A 94 -2.84 -8.39 -13.31
C ASP A 94 -2.08 -8.02 -12.02
N GLY A 95 -2.79 -7.54 -11.00
CA GLY A 95 -2.21 -7.25 -9.69
C GLY A 95 -1.66 -8.50 -9.01
N GLY A 96 -2.40 -9.62 -9.05
CA GLY A 96 -1.95 -10.90 -8.53
C GLY A 96 -0.72 -11.43 -9.29
N LYS A 97 -0.70 -11.26 -10.62
CA LYS A 97 0.47 -11.59 -11.44
C LYS A 97 1.69 -10.73 -11.06
N TYR A 98 1.50 -9.43 -10.86
CA TYR A 98 2.59 -8.52 -10.47
C TYR A 98 3.22 -8.89 -9.13
N VAL A 99 2.40 -9.25 -8.13
CA VAL A 99 2.89 -9.80 -6.85
C VAL A 99 3.67 -11.10 -7.05
N THR A 100 3.14 -12.01 -7.88
CA THR A 100 3.79 -13.28 -8.17
C THR A 100 5.14 -13.09 -8.87
N ASP A 101 5.20 -12.18 -9.86
CA ASP A 101 6.41 -11.80 -10.59
C ASP A 101 7.48 -11.25 -9.61
N PHE A 102 7.07 -10.38 -8.69
CA PHE A 102 7.96 -9.80 -7.68
C PHE A 102 8.57 -10.85 -6.73
N ILE A 103 7.72 -11.71 -6.14
CA ILE A 103 8.16 -12.78 -5.24
C ILE A 103 9.06 -13.79 -5.98
N ALA A 104 8.75 -14.07 -7.26
CA ALA A 104 9.55 -14.93 -8.12
C ALA A 104 10.97 -14.38 -8.35
N VAL A 105 11.12 -13.07 -8.59
CA VAL A 105 12.44 -12.42 -8.74
C VAL A 105 13.24 -12.52 -7.44
N LEU A 106 12.64 -12.21 -6.28
CA LEU A 106 13.31 -12.33 -4.98
C LEU A 106 13.73 -13.77 -4.65
N GLY A 107 12.86 -14.74 -4.99
CA GLY A 107 13.16 -16.16 -4.84
C GLY A 107 14.34 -16.60 -5.71
N LYS A 108 14.47 -16.04 -6.92
CA LYS A 108 15.63 -16.26 -7.78
C LYS A 108 16.91 -15.75 -7.14
N TYR A 109 16.94 -14.47 -6.73
CA TYR A 109 18.13 -13.88 -6.12
C TYR A 109 18.59 -14.66 -4.89
N THR A 110 17.65 -15.04 -4.03
CA THR A 110 17.91 -15.92 -2.88
C THR A 110 18.52 -17.26 -3.27
N SER A 111 18.00 -17.89 -4.33
CA SER A 111 18.50 -19.19 -4.80
C SER A 111 19.91 -19.06 -5.40
N GLU A 112 20.15 -18.03 -6.20
CA GLU A 112 21.45 -17.79 -6.82
C GLU A 112 22.55 -17.47 -5.81
N ILE A 113 22.28 -16.63 -4.79
CA ILE A 113 23.25 -16.35 -3.75
C ILE A 113 23.53 -17.57 -2.83
N LYS A 114 22.56 -18.47 -2.65
CA LYS A 114 22.80 -19.76 -1.96
C LYS A 114 23.72 -20.64 -2.79
N LEU A 115 23.44 -20.80 -4.08
CA LEU A 115 24.24 -21.62 -4.99
C LEU A 115 25.65 -21.06 -5.19
N MET A 116 25.80 -19.73 -5.28
CA MET A 116 27.12 -19.11 -5.44
C MET A 116 28.02 -19.33 -4.24
N GLY A 117 27.46 -19.59 -3.05
CA GLY A 117 28.24 -19.84 -1.85
C GLY A 117 29.22 -21.03 -1.97
N ASP A 118 28.90 -22.00 -2.83
CA ASP A 118 29.76 -23.17 -3.10
C ASP A 118 30.81 -22.91 -4.19
N THR A 119 30.87 -21.68 -4.73
CA THR A 119 31.84 -21.31 -5.77
C THR A 119 33.19 -20.92 -5.18
N ILE A 120 34.24 -21.21 -5.95
CA ILE A 120 35.63 -20.92 -5.61
C ILE A 120 36.19 -20.01 -6.71
N GLY A 121 36.76 -18.87 -6.32
CA GLY A 121 37.34 -17.89 -7.22
C GLY A 121 38.81 -17.59 -6.91
N ILE A 122 39.41 -16.72 -7.71
CA ILE A 122 40.77 -16.21 -7.50
C ILE A 122 40.84 -14.68 -7.43
N ASN A 123 39.77 -13.98 -7.85
CA ASN A 123 39.64 -12.53 -7.77
C ASN A 123 38.69 -12.16 -6.63
N ALA A 124 39.27 -11.61 -5.58
CA ALA A 124 38.56 -11.19 -4.38
C ALA A 124 37.55 -10.07 -4.61
N GLU A 125 37.92 -9.09 -5.45
CA GLU A 125 37.14 -7.87 -5.69
C GLU A 125 35.91 -8.18 -6.54
N GLU A 126 36.08 -8.95 -7.62
CA GLU A 126 34.95 -9.40 -8.46
C GLU A 126 33.91 -10.21 -7.67
N MET A 127 34.35 -10.99 -6.67
CA MET A 127 33.45 -11.74 -5.80
C MET A 127 32.67 -10.82 -4.86
N ASP A 128 33.31 -9.80 -4.29
CA ASP A 128 32.65 -8.82 -3.42
C ASP A 128 31.66 -7.94 -4.20
N ASP A 129 32.01 -7.56 -5.42
CA ASP A 129 31.14 -6.81 -6.33
C ASP A 129 29.87 -7.61 -6.65
N LEU A 130 30.02 -8.90 -6.96
CA LEU A 130 28.88 -9.79 -7.24
C LEU A 130 28.01 -10.02 -6.00
N ILE A 131 28.60 -10.16 -4.82
CA ILE A 131 27.82 -10.23 -3.56
C ILE A 131 27.04 -8.93 -3.36
N THR A 132 27.68 -7.78 -3.58
CA THR A 132 27.06 -6.46 -3.39
C THR A 132 25.92 -6.22 -4.41
N SER A 133 26.05 -6.76 -5.63
CA SER A 133 25.03 -6.61 -6.66
C SER A 133 23.70 -7.24 -6.25
N TYR A 134 23.69 -8.39 -5.57
CA TYR A 134 22.44 -9.03 -5.13
C TYR A 134 21.62 -8.16 -4.16
N ARG A 135 22.30 -7.42 -3.27
CA ARG A 135 21.61 -6.45 -2.40
C ARG A 135 21.04 -5.30 -3.22
N THR A 136 21.85 -4.74 -4.11
CA THR A 136 21.46 -3.63 -5.00
C THR A 136 20.27 -3.99 -5.89
N ASP A 137 20.30 -5.19 -6.49
CA ASP A 137 19.26 -5.71 -7.37
C ASP A 137 17.96 -5.96 -6.57
N THR A 138 18.08 -6.49 -5.35
CA THR A 138 16.94 -6.69 -4.43
C THR A 138 16.29 -5.36 -4.07
N ASP A 139 17.07 -4.36 -3.67
CA ASP A 139 16.57 -3.02 -3.31
C ASP A 139 15.95 -2.30 -4.52
N THR A 140 16.52 -2.50 -5.71
CA THR A 140 15.98 -1.95 -6.95
C THR A 140 14.62 -2.56 -7.26
N VAL A 141 14.51 -3.88 -7.27
CA VAL A 141 13.25 -4.58 -7.56
C VAL A 141 12.17 -4.26 -6.51
N GLU A 142 12.53 -4.19 -5.23
CA GLU A 142 11.64 -3.74 -4.16
C GLU A 142 11.19 -2.30 -4.37
N GLY A 143 12.10 -1.40 -4.72
CA GLY A 143 11.79 0.01 -5.00
C GLY A 143 10.80 0.18 -6.16
N HIS A 144 10.91 -0.64 -7.20
CA HIS A 144 9.96 -0.67 -8.32
C HIS A 144 8.61 -1.24 -7.88
N PHE A 145 8.61 -2.36 -7.15
CA PHE A 145 7.41 -3.00 -6.60
C PHE A 145 6.57 -2.04 -5.75
N LEU A 146 7.21 -1.32 -4.83
CA LEU A 146 6.54 -0.37 -3.92
C LEU A 146 5.91 0.83 -4.64
N LYS A 147 6.26 1.06 -5.91
CA LYS A 147 5.72 2.11 -6.78
C LYS A 147 4.78 1.57 -7.86
N GLY A 148 4.63 0.26 -7.99
CA GLY A 148 3.88 -0.37 -9.08
C GLY A 148 4.57 -0.25 -10.45
N GLU A 149 5.85 0.12 -10.49
CA GLU A 149 6.63 0.29 -11.72
C GLU A 149 7.02 -1.05 -12.34
N PRO A 150 7.36 -1.13 -13.63
CA PRO A 150 7.91 -2.34 -14.22
C PRO A 150 9.09 -2.87 -13.41
N LEU A 151 9.10 -4.15 -13.03
CA LEU A 151 10.20 -4.71 -12.23
C LEU A 151 11.56 -4.61 -12.92
N ALA A 152 11.58 -4.36 -14.24
CA ALA A 152 12.74 -4.18 -15.10
C ALA A 152 13.70 -5.38 -15.15
N VAL A 153 13.26 -6.54 -14.66
CA VAL A 153 14.02 -7.78 -14.64
C VAL A 153 13.18 -8.90 -15.25
N THR A 154 13.71 -9.55 -16.29
CA THR A 154 13.12 -10.76 -16.87
C THR A 154 13.86 -11.96 -16.33
N VAL A 155 13.15 -12.86 -15.65
CA VAL A 155 13.73 -14.10 -15.12
C VAL A 155 12.93 -15.30 -15.58
N THR A 156 13.60 -16.38 -15.94
CA THR A 156 12.96 -17.68 -16.17
C THR A 156 13.32 -18.61 -15.03
N LEU A 157 12.30 -19.11 -14.35
CA LEU A 157 12.38 -20.05 -13.26
C LEU A 157 11.95 -21.42 -13.75
N THR A 158 12.61 -22.48 -13.27
CA THR A 158 12.24 -23.86 -13.58
C THR A 158 11.75 -24.53 -12.30
N GLY A 159 10.52 -25.03 -12.34
CA GLY A 159 9.91 -25.82 -11.28
C GLY A 159 10.56 -27.19 -11.15
N ARG A 160 10.32 -27.88 -10.03
CA ARG A 160 10.83 -29.25 -9.81
C ARG A 160 10.24 -30.29 -10.78
N ASP A 161 9.09 -29.99 -11.35
CA ASP A 161 8.40 -30.73 -12.41
C ASP A 161 8.95 -30.45 -13.82
N GLY A 162 9.89 -29.51 -13.94
CA GLY A 162 10.47 -29.08 -15.22
C GLY A 162 9.66 -28.00 -15.94
N GLU A 163 8.53 -27.56 -15.38
CA GLU A 163 7.79 -26.44 -15.95
C GLU A 163 8.55 -25.12 -15.77
N THR A 164 8.44 -24.22 -16.75
CA THR A 164 9.11 -22.93 -16.69
C THR A 164 8.12 -21.80 -16.45
N TYR A 165 8.45 -20.91 -15.53
CA TYR A 165 7.75 -19.66 -15.31
C TYR A 165 8.65 -18.49 -15.70
N THR A 166 8.16 -17.61 -16.57
CA THR A 166 8.91 -16.42 -16.98
C THR A 166 8.25 -15.18 -16.42
N VAL A 167 9.02 -14.43 -15.62
CA VAL A 167 8.67 -13.10 -15.17
C VAL A 167 8.79 -12.14 -16.34
N ASP A 168 7.72 -11.41 -16.61
CA ASP A 168 7.74 -10.29 -17.53
C ASP A 168 8.18 -9.03 -16.78
N GLY A 169 9.44 -8.62 -16.96
CA GLY A 169 9.99 -7.43 -16.32
C GLY A 169 9.34 -6.12 -16.76
N GLN A 170 8.49 -6.13 -17.79
CA GLN A 170 7.72 -4.96 -18.23
C GLN A 170 6.35 -4.86 -17.57
N ASN A 171 5.91 -5.90 -16.86
CA ASN A 171 4.65 -5.89 -16.15
C ASN A 171 4.67 -4.84 -15.03
N SER A 172 3.63 -4.03 -14.95
CA SER A 172 3.45 -2.93 -13.98
C SER A 172 1.99 -2.85 -13.56
N VAL A 173 1.73 -2.14 -12.47
CA VAL A 173 0.37 -1.98 -11.96
C VAL A 173 0.15 -0.55 -11.49
N GLU A 174 -1.01 0.01 -11.79
CA GLU A 174 -1.41 1.28 -11.20
C GLU A 174 -1.82 1.05 -9.74
N LEU A 175 -1.03 1.56 -8.80
CA LEU A 175 -1.35 1.47 -7.38
C LEU A 175 -2.63 2.25 -7.07
N LYS A 176 -3.44 1.72 -6.15
CA LYS A 176 -4.56 2.45 -5.56
C LYS A 176 -4.04 3.79 -5.00
N PRO A 177 -4.73 4.90 -5.27
CA PRO A 177 -4.31 6.22 -4.83
C PRO A 177 -4.26 6.32 -3.30
N LEU A 178 -3.43 7.22 -2.78
CA LEU A 178 -3.48 7.54 -1.35
C LEU A 178 -4.72 8.36 -1.04
N TRP A 179 -5.22 8.28 0.19
CA TRP A 179 -6.33 9.12 0.63
C TRP A 179 -6.06 10.61 0.38
N ALA A 180 -4.83 11.08 0.64
CA ALA A 180 -4.44 12.46 0.36
C ALA A 180 -4.63 12.88 -1.12
N ASP A 181 -4.41 11.96 -2.06
CA ASP A 181 -4.63 12.22 -3.50
C ASP A 181 -6.12 12.27 -3.85
N LEU A 182 -6.93 11.47 -3.15
CA LEU A 182 -8.39 11.42 -3.33
C LEU A 182 -9.07 12.64 -2.70
N GLU A 183 -8.62 13.05 -1.52
CA GLU A 183 -9.14 14.19 -0.79
C GLU A 183 -9.08 15.48 -1.61
N ALA A 184 -7.93 15.76 -2.24
CA ALA A 184 -7.79 16.92 -3.11
C ALA A 184 -8.74 16.86 -4.33
N LYS A 185 -8.97 15.66 -4.89
CA LYS A 185 -9.94 15.47 -6.00
C LYS A 185 -11.37 15.72 -5.54
N ILE A 186 -11.73 15.21 -4.36
CA ILE A 186 -13.05 15.43 -3.75
C ILE A 186 -13.25 16.92 -3.50
N ALA A 187 -12.29 17.59 -2.85
CA ALA A 187 -12.35 19.02 -2.54
C ALA A 187 -12.59 19.90 -3.79
N ALA A 188 -11.95 19.55 -4.91
CA ALA A 188 -12.09 20.26 -6.18
C ALA A 188 -13.37 19.88 -6.98
N ALA A 189 -14.09 18.84 -6.57
CA ALA A 189 -15.25 18.34 -7.28
C ALA A 189 -16.40 19.36 -7.29
N SER A 190 -17.05 19.53 -8.44
CA SER A 190 -18.28 20.32 -8.55
C SER A 190 -19.44 19.63 -7.84
N ASN A 191 -20.34 20.41 -7.22
CA ASN A 191 -21.58 19.87 -6.67
C ASN A 191 -22.61 19.48 -7.74
N SER A 192 -22.28 19.68 -9.03
CA SER A 192 -23.15 19.46 -10.19
C SER A 192 -22.49 18.56 -11.25
N MET A 193 -21.83 17.47 -10.81
CA MET A 193 -21.15 16.52 -11.71
C MET A 193 -22.11 15.56 -12.46
N GLY A 194 -23.32 15.38 -11.94
CA GLY A 194 -24.37 14.54 -12.50
C GLY A 194 -25.47 15.33 -13.19
N SER A 195 -26.39 14.60 -13.82
CA SER A 195 -27.65 15.16 -14.34
C SER A 195 -28.63 15.53 -13.22
N THR A 196 -28.47 14.91 -12.04
CA THR A 196 -29.21 15.18 -10.80
C THR A 196 -28.23 15.43 -9.65
N TYR A 197 -28.72 15.95 -8.52
CA TYR A 197 -27.88 16.12 -7.34
C TYR A 197 -27.59 14.78 -6.67
N ALA A 198 -28.52 13.83 -6.70
CA ALA A 198 -28.27 12.47 -6.24
C ALA A 198 -27.14 11.78 -7.04
N GLU A 199 -27.14 11.94 -8.37
CA GLU A 199 -26.05 11.43 -9.23
C GLU A 199 -24.73 12.18 -8.96
N SER A 200 -24.79 13.50 -8.73
CA SER A 200 -23.61 14.28 -8.34
C SER A 200 -23.02 13.79 -7.02
N ALA A 201 -23.87 13.48 -6.04
CA ALA A 201 -23.49 12.94 -4.75
C ALA A 201 -22.81 11.57 -4.89
N GLN A 202 -23.36 10.69 -5.72
CA GLN A 202 -22.74 9.39 -6.05
C GLN A 202 -21.36 9.56 -6.70
N LYS A 203 -21.23 10.46 -7.69
CA LYS A 203 -19.94 10.72 -8.36
C LYS A 203 -18.86 11.23 -7.40
N ILE A 204 -19.23 12.01 -6.39
CA ILE A 204 -18.29 12.46 -5.35
C ILE A 204 -17.82 11.28 -4.49
N VAL A 205 -18.70 10.32 -4.15
CA VAL A 205 -18.29 9.08 -3.46
C VAL A 205 -17.37 8.22 -4.34
N GLU A 206 -17.65 8.13 -5.65
CA GLU A 206 -16.82 7.40 -6.60
C GLU A 206 -15.42 8.03 -6.75
N LEU A 207 -15.29 9.36 -6.64
CA LEU A 207 -13.99 10.03 -6.58
C LEU A 207 -13.17 9.60 -5.37
N ALA A 208 -13.80 9.19 -4.27
CA ALA A 208 -13.14 8.63 -3.10
C ALA A 208 -12.75 7.14 -3.27
N GLY A 209 -12.98 6.54 -4.44
CA GLY A 209 -12.80 5.09 -4.65
C GLY A 209 -13.82 4.24 -3.87
N MET A 210 -14.91 4.86 -3.42
CA MET A 210 -15.95 4.25 -2.61
C MET A 210 -17.22 4.00 -3.43
N GLN A 211 -18.19 3.30 -2.84
CA GLN A 211 -19.48 3.00 -3.45
C GLN A 211 -20.63 3.58 -2.63
N VAL A 212 -21.72 3.94 -3.30
CA VAL A 212 -22.99 4.24 -2.63
C VAL A 212 -23.86 2.99 -2.64
N ASN A 213 -24.32 2.57 -1.46
CA ASN A 213 -25.39 1.61 -1.33
C ASN A 213 -26.70 2.36 -1.04
N TRP A 214 -27.64 2.28 -1.99
CA TRP A 214 -28.95 2.93 -1.88
C TRP A 214 -29.96 2.15 -1.02
N ASP A 215 -29.62 0.93 -0.60
CA ASP A 215 -30.35 0.24 0.46
C ASP A 215 -29.79 0.66 1.82
N PHE A 216 -30.35 1.75 2.36
CA PHE A 216 -30.00 2.30 3.66
C PHE A 216 -29.98 1.28 4.80
N ASN A 217 -30.91 0.32 4.76
CA ASN A 217 -31.05 -0.67 5.81
C ASN A 217 -30.04 -1.82 5.68
N ALA A 218 -29.41 -1.99 4.52
CA ALA A 218 -28.40 -3.01 4.31
C ALA A 218 -27.17 -2.83 5.22
N GLY A 219 -26.84 -1.61 5.65
CA GLY A 219 -25.70 -1.41 6.56
C GLY A 219 -26.01 -1.74 8.03
N ASN A 220 -27.29 -1.82 8.43
CA ASN A 220 -27.69 -2.18 9.79
C ASN A 220 -27.24 -3.61 10.20
N GLN A 221 -26.90 -4.47 9.22
CA GLN A 221 -26.35 -5.80 9.48
C GLN A 221 -24.87 -5.75 9.91
N TYR A 222 -24.18 -4.63 9.69
CA TYR A 222 -22.75 -4.45 9.97
C TYR A 222 -22.51 -3.40 11.06
N CYS A 223 -23.21 -2.27 10.97
CA CYS A 223 -23.09 -1.16 11.90
C CYS A 223 -24.44 -0.93 12.59
N THR A 224 -24.42 -0.90 13.93
CA THR A 224 -25.59 -0.51 14.71
C THR A 224 -25.65 1.01 14.83
N LYS A 225 -26.87 1.55 14.91
CA LYS A 225 -27.04 2.98 15.19
C LYS A 225 -26.38 3.32 16.52
N SER A 226 -25.60 4.39 16.54
CA SER A 226 -25.06 4.93 17.78
C SER A 226 -26.22 5.21 18.75
N SER A 227 -26.10 4.68 19.97
CA SER A 227 -27.02 4.97 21.06
C SER A 227 -26.28 5.81 22.09
N SER A 228 -26.65 7.08 22.21
CA SER A 228 -26.13 7.95 23.26
C SER A 228 -27.15 8.10 24.39
N THR A 229 -26.65 8.11 25.62
CA THR A 229 -27.44 8.47 26.81
C THR A 229 -27.40 9.97 27.10
N ASN A 230 -26.67 10.74 26.29
CA ASN A 230 -26.60 12.19 26.42
C ASN A 230 -27.87 12.83 25.80
N PRO A 231 -28.65 13.62 26.57
CA PRO A 231 -29.88 14.26 26.09
C PRO A 231 -29.66 15.26 24.94
N ASP A 232 -28.45 15.78 24.76
CA ASP A 232 -28.08 16.69 23.67
C ASP A 232 -27.48 15.96 22.45
N MET A 233 -27.41 14.62 22.50
CA MET A 233 -26.85 13.76 21.46
C MET A 233 -27.79 12.61 21.12
N LYS A 234 -29.09 12.91 20.97
CA LYS A 234 -30.08 11.88 20.62
C LYS A 234 -29.63 11.16 19.34
N ALA A 235 -29.74 9.83 19.35
CA ALA A 235 -29.58 9.03 18.13
C ALA A 235 -30.58 9.50 17.07
N LEU A 236 -30.12 9.72 15.84
CA LEU A 236 -31.00 10.10 14.73
C LEU A 236 -31.99 8.97 14.43
N GLU A 237 -33.24 9.34 14.17
CA GLU A 237 -34.21 8.44 13.55
C GLU A 237 -33.88 8.26 12.06
N ASP A 238 -34.37 7.19 11.42
CA ASP A 238 -34.09 6.95 10.00
C ASP A 238 -34.56 8.11 9.12
N LYS A 239 -35.71 8.68 9.45
CA LYS A 239 -36.26 9.84 8.74
C LYS A 239 -35.39 11.11 8.84
N GLU A 240 -34.50 11.16 9.83
CA GLU A 240 -33.59 12.28 10.13
C GLU A 240 -32.19 12.02 9.57
N THR A 241 -31.90 10.79 9.13
CA THR A 241 -30.57 10.38 8.65
C THR A 241 -30.52 10.42 7.13
N PHE A 242 -29.63 11.25 6.59
CA PHE A 242 -29.47 11.39 5.15
C PHE A 242 -28.66 10.24 4.55
N ALA A 243 -27.51 9.93 5.15
CA ALA A 243 -26.65 8.81 4.83
C ALA A 243 -25.86 8.40 6.09
N TYR A 244 -25.08 7.32 6.04
CA TYR A 244 -24.04 7.05 7.04
C TYR A 244 -22.85 6.29 6.47
N TYR A 245 -21.69 6.55 7.05
CA TYR A 245 -20.47 5.76 6.95
C TYR A 245 -20.43 4.60 7.97
N CYS A 246 -19.88 3.45 7.58
CA CYS A 246 -19.68 2.29 8.45
C CYS A 246 -18.22 1.81 8.42
N PRO A 247 -17.48 1.83 9.55
CA PRO A 247 -16.09 1.38 9.59
C PRO A 247 -15.86 -0.09 9.21
N VAL A 248 -16.90 -0.95 9.36
CA VAL A 248 -16.84 -2.38 9.01
C VAL A 248 -16.94 -2.61 7.50
N THR A 249 -17.57 -1.67 6.77
CA THR A 249 -17.63 -1.65 5.31
C THR A 249 -17.03 -0.34 4.80
N PRO A 250 -15.71 -0.13 5.02
CA PRO A 250 -15.09 1.19 4.96
C PRO A 250 -15.08 1.82 3.56
N ASN A 251 -15.45 1.08 2.51
CA ASN A 251 -15.54 1.57 1.13
C ASN A 251 -16.99 1.80 0.67
N VAL A 252 -17.96 1.87 1.59
CA VAL A 252 -19.39 2.03 1.29
C VAL A 252 -20.00 3.18 2.10
N ILE A 253 -20.76 4.04 1.43
CA ILE A 253 -21.70 4.99 2.05
C ILE A 253 -23.12 4.45 1.87
N TYR A 254 -23.88 4.33 2.96
CA TYR A 254 -25.28 3.91 2.90
C TYR A 254 -26.18 5.14 2.80
N ALA A 255 -26.75 5.35 1.62
CA ALA A 255 -27.63 6.49 1.34
C ALA A 255 -29.08 6.17 1.72
N ASN A 256 -29.80 7.13 2.30
CA ASN A 256 -31.23 7.00 2.62
C ASN A 256 -32.12 7.67 1.56
N PRO A 257 -32.48 7.03 0.45
CA PRO A 257 -33.26 7.69 -0.61
C PRO A 257 -34.62 8.23 -0.17
N ASN A 258 -35.11 7.85 1.02
CA ASN A 258 -36.36 8.35 1.60
C ASN A 258 -36.18 9.64 2.41
N ALA A 259 -34.94 10.07 2.67
CA ALA A 259 -34.68 11.36 3.30
C ALA A 259 -35.07 12.50 2.36
N ASN A 260 -35.80 13.49 2.87
CA ASN A 260 -36.17 14.65 2.08
C ASN A 260 -34.92 15.45 1.71
N GLY A 261 -34.80 15.85 0.44
CA GLY A 261 -33.70 16.70 -0.03
C GLY A 261 -32.56 15.98 -0.77
N TRP A 262 -32.69 14.68 -1.08
CA TRP A 262 -31.68 13.93 -1.85
C TRP A 262 -31.37 14.51 -3.24
N ASP A 263 -32.38 15.06 -3.90
CA ASP A 263 -32.18 15.73 -5.19
C ASP A 263 -32.11 17.26 -5.04
N THR A 264 -31.36 17.71 -4.04
CA THR A 264 -30.99 19.10 -3.84
C THR A 264 -29.48 19.23 -3.70
N ASP A 265 -28.95 20.42 -3.88
CA ASP A 265 -27.51 20.71 -3.78
C ASP A 265 -26.93 20.32 -2.42
N TYR A 266 -27.74 20.27 -1.35
CA TYR A 266 -27.34 19.77 -0.05
C TYR A 266 -26.67 18.38 -0.08
N ALA A 267 -27.16 17.45 -0.92
CA ALA A 267 -26.64 16.08 -0.98
C ALA A 267 -25.14 16.04 -1.34
N PRO A 268 -24.70 16.56 -2.50
CA PRO A 268 -23.29 16.62 -2.85
C PRO A 268 -22.52 17.73 -2.12
N ALA A 269 -23.16 18.83 -1.73
CA ALA A 269 -22.47 19.97 -1.14
C ALA A 269 -22.14 19.81 0.35
N ALA A 270 -22.90 18.99 1.08
CA ALA A 270 -22.73 18.83 2.52
C ALA A 270 -22.81 17.36 2.96
N ALA A 271 -23.95 16.70 2.73
CA ALA A 271 -24.24 15.40 3.36
C ALA A 271 -23.22 14.32 2.97
N ILE A 272 -22.92 14.14 1.68
CA ILE A 272 -21.92 13.14 1.26
C ILE A 272 -20.52 13.50 1.73
N ARG A 273 -20.15 14.78 1.71
CA ARG A 273 -18.80 15.21 2.13
C ARG A 273 -18.60 15.04 3.64
N HIS A 274 -19.68 15.13 4.43
CA HIS A 274 -19.68 14.75 5.83
C HIS A 274 -19.37 13.25 5.99
N GLU A 275 -20.07 12.36 5.28
CA GLU A 275 -19.79 10.92 5.39
C GLU A 275 -18.39 10.53 4.90
N LEU A 276 -17.90 11.22 3.86
CA LEU A 276 -16.52 11.07 3.41
C LEU A 276 -15.50 11.59 4.43
N ALA A 277 -15.84 12.57 5.25
CA ALA A 277 -15.00 13.00 6.37
C ALA A 277 -14.93 11.92 7.46
N HIS A 278 -16.01 11.21 7.76
CA HIS A 278 -15.96 10.05 8.67
C HIS A 278 -15.00 8.97 8.14
N HIS A 279 -15.04 8.70 6.83
CA HIS A 279 -14.07 7.81 6.18
C HIS A 279 -12.63 8.35 6.28
N ALA A 280 -12.41 9.64 5.98
CA ALA A 280 -11.10 10.27 6.07
C ALA A 280 -10.49 10.11 7.47
N ILE A 281 -11.25 10.43 8.50
CA ILE A 281 -10.85 10.31 9.91
C ILE A 281 -10.49 8.85 10.21
N HIS A 282 -11.29 7.88 9.76
CA HIS A 282 -10.98 6.47 9.91
C HIS A 282 -9.65 6.09 9.23
N MET A 283 -9.41 6.55 7.99
CA MET A 283 -8.16 6.25 7.27
C MET A 283 -6.92 6.83 7.96
N TYR A 284 -7.01 8.01 8.58
CA TYR A 284 -5.90 8.61 9.33
C TYR A 284 -5.71 7.99 10.72
N CYS A 285 -6.81 7.68 11.42
CA CYS A 285 -6.77 7.36 12.85
C CYS A 285 -7.05 5.91 13.20
N GLY A 286 -7.38 5.06 12.23
CA GLY A 286 -7.80 3.67 12.48
C GLY A 286 -9.16 3.55 13.20
N THR A 287 -9.86 4.68 13.39
CA THR A 287 -11.22 4.75 13.92
C THR A 287 -11.90 6.04 13.43
N SER A 288 -13.22 6.02 13.24
CA SER A 288 -13.99 7.23 12.96
C SER A 288 -14.26 8.09 14.20
N HIS A 289 -14.00 7.58 15.41
CA HIS A 289 -14.18 8.28 16.69
C HIS A 289 -12.85 8.37 17.46
N PRO A 290 -11.87 9.15 16.96
CA PRO A 290 -10.54 9.21 17.57
C PRO A 290 -10.58 9.95 18.92
N PRO A 291 -9.67 9.63 19.86
CA PRO A 291 -9.60 10.31 21.16
C PRO A 291 -9.51 11.84 21.07
N ILE A 292 -8.85 12.38 20.05
CA ILE A 292 -8.77 13.83 19.81
C ILE A 292 -10.12 14.49 19.53
N ALA A 293 -11.16 13.73 19.15
CA ALA A 293 -12.51 14.25 18.97
C ALA A 293 -13.27 14.39 20.31
N VAL A 294 -12.71 13.96 21.44
CA VAL A 294 -13.38 14.03 22.75
C VAL A 294 -12.93 15.26 23.52
N GLN A 295 -13.85 16.19 23.81
CA GLN A 295 -13.61 17.39 24.62
C GLN A 295 -14.37 17.27 25.93
N ASP A 296 -13.72 17.41 27.09
CA ASP A 296 -14.37 17.39 28.41
C ASP A 296 -15.27 16.16 28.63
N SER A 297 -14.82 14.99 28.15
CA SER A 297 -15.59 13.71 28.15
C SER A 297 -16.88 13.74 27.30
N ILE A 298 -17.01 14.72 26.41
CA ILE A 298 -18.09 14.85 25.44
C ILE A 298 -17.54 14.46 24.07
N ASP A 299 -18.18 13.51 23.41
CA ASP A 299 -17.84 13.11 22.05
C ASP A 299 -18.23 14.22 21.05
N ARG A 300 -17.23 14.83 20.41
CA ARG A 300 -17.43 15.90 19.40
C ARG A 300 -17.24 15.39 17.98
N THR A 301 -17.23 14.07 17.75
CA THR A 301 -16.93 13.45 16.46
C THR A 301 -17.72 14.08 15.32
N GLU A 302 -19.05 14.19 15.42
CA GLU A 302 -19.87 14.77 14.34
C GLU A 302 -19.51 16.22 14.00
N GLY A 303 -19.19 17.04 15.01
CA GLY A 303 -18.72 18.41 14.81
C GLY A 303 -17.31 18.48 14.20
N VAL A 304 -16.43 17.56 14.59
CA VAL A 304 -15.10 17.39 13.97
C VAL A 304 -15.24 16.97 12.51
N THR A 305 -16.11 16.02 12.22
CA THR A 305 -16.45 15.56 10.86
C THR A 305 -16.96 16.70 9.99
N ASN A 306 -17.89 17.52 10.50
CA ASN A 306 -18.34 18.73 9.81
C ASN A 306 -17.19 19.71 9.53
N SER A 307 -16.32 19.94 10.53
CA SER A 307 -15.17 20.84 10.40
C SER A 307 -14.19 20.32 9.34
N TYR A 308 -13.94 19.01 9.32
CA TYR A 308 -13.09 18.33 8.34
C TYR A 308 -13.67 18.42 6.93
N ALA A 309 -14.96 18.14 6.78
CA ALA A 309 -15.65 18.19 5.49
C ALA A 309 -15.53 19.56 4.82
N ILE A 310 -15.67 20.65 5.60
CA ILE A 310 -15.52 22.02 5.10
C ILE A 310 -14.06 22.32 4.75
N LYS A 311 -13.11 22.00 5.65
CA LYS A 311 -11.70 22.38 5.50
C LYS A 311 -11.00 21.63 4.36
N TYR A 312 -11.31 20.35 4.19
CA TYR A 312 -10.49 19.44 3.39
C TYR A 312 -11.26 18.72 2.29
N LEU A 313 -12.57 18.61 2.39
CA LEU A 313 -13.39 17.93 1.39
C LEU A 313 -14.28 18.87 0.61
N GLY A 314 -14.11 20.19 0.69
CA GLY A 314 -14.85 21.15 -0.14
C GLY A 314 -16.35 21.22 0.15
N ALA A 315 -16.78 20.87 1.38
CA ALA A 315 -18.17 21.02 1.77
C ALA A 315 -18.57 22.50 1.84
N ASP A 316 -19.80 22.80 1.41
CA ASP A 316 -20.35 24.15 1.48
C ASP A 316 -20.61 24.51 2.94
N ARG A 317 -19.86 25.51 3.42
CA ARG A 317 -19.94 25.99 4.80
C ARG A 317 -21.34 26.44 5.19
N ASN A 318 -22.07 27.12 4.31
CA ASN A 318 -23.40 27.63 4.65
C ASN A 318 -24.38 26.48 4.85
N TRP A 319 -24.32 25.47 3.96
CA TRP A 319 -25.14 24.27 4.10
C TRP A 319 -24.85 23.51 5.38
N VAL A 320 -23.57 23.26 5.68
CA VAL A 320 -23.15 22.51 6.87
C VAL A 320 -23.49 23.27 8.16
N GLU A 321 -23.24 24.58 8.21
CA GLU A 321 -23.56 25.36 9.41
C GLU A 321 -25.07 25.49 9.64
N GLU A 322 -25.86 25.65 8.57
CA GLU A 322 -27.31 25.74 8.68
C GLU A 322 -27.92 24.39 9.09
N SER A 323 -27.48 23.28 8.49
CA SER A 323 -27.97 21.95 8.87
C SER A 323 -27.61 21.62 10.31
N ALA A 324 -26.40 21.94 10.77
CA ALA A 324 -26.00 21.76 12.16
C ALA A 324 -26.82 22.61 13.14
N ARG A 325 -27.15 23.86 12.78
CA ARG A 325 -28.02 24.73 13.58
C ARG A 325 -29.45 24.17 13.68
N GLN A 326 -30.00 23.67 12.58
CA GLN A 326 -31.32 23.04 12.57
C GLN A 326 -31.34 21.73 13.37
N ALA A 327 -30.31 20.89 13.21
CA ALA A 327 -30.14 19.66 13.98
C ALA A 327 -30.06 19.93 15.50
N ALA A 328 -29.35 20.99 15.91
CA ALA A 328 -29.28 21.40 17.30
C ALA A 328 -30.65 21.79 17.89
N GLN A 329 -31.53 22.43 17.11
CA GLN A 329 -32.90 22.72 17.54
C GLN A 329 -33.73 21.45 17.76
N ALA A 330 -33.36 20.34 17.09
CA ALA A 330 -33.95 19.02 17.25
C ALA A 330 -33.18 18.13 18.26
N GLN A 331 -32.37 18.72 19.15
CA GLN A 331 -31.59 18.02 20.17
C GLN A 331 -30.44 17.14 19.62
N HIS A 332 -29.87 17.56 18.49
CA HIS A 332 -28.66 16.96 17.91
C HIS A 332 -27.50 17.98 17.90
N ALA A 333 -27.13 18.48 19.08
CA ALA A 333 -26.10 19.52 19.21
C ALA A 333 -24.68 19.02 18.91
N GLN A 334 -24.48 17.71 18.79
CA GLN A 334 -23.19 17.10 18.43
C GLN A 334 -22.66 17.53 17.06
N TYR A 335 -23.53 17.95 16.14
CA TYR A 335 -23.15 18.42 14.80
C TYR A 335 -22.59 19.85 14.79
N LEU A 336 -22.73 20.60 15.88
CA LEU A 336 -22.23 21.97 15.95
C LEU A 336 -20.71 22.02 15.94
N MET A 337 -20.16 22.84 15.05
CA MET A 337 -18.73 23.14 14.98
C MET A 337 -18.36 24.29 15.90
N ASN A 338 -17.12 24.26 16.42
CA ASN A 338 -16.52 25.33 17.20
C ASN A 338 -14.98 25.34 17.00
N GLU A 339 -14.28 26.24 17.69
CA GLU A 339 -12.81 26.33 17.59
C GLU A 339 -12.10 25.01 17.95
N TYR A 340 -12.66 24.23 18.88
CA TYR A 340 -12.10 22.92 19.24
C TYR A 340 -12.23 21.94 18.08
N THR A 341 -13.42 21.79 17.50
CA THR A 341 -13.66 20.84 16.41
C THR A 341 -12.84 21.19 15.17
N ASP A 342 -12.65 22.49 14.90
CA ASP A 342 -11.78 22.99 13.84
C ASP A 342 -10.31 22.57 14.05
N LYS A 343 -9.78 22.74 15.26
CA LYS A 343 -8.40 22.34 15.59
C LYS A 343 -8.21 20.83 15.58
N ALA A 344 -9.20 20.08 16.08
CA ALA A 344 -9.15 18.63 16.05
C ALA A 344 -9.16 18.09 14.60
N ALA A 345 -9.97 18.67 13.71
CA ALA A 345 -9.95 18.31 12.30
C ALA A 345 -8.58 18.59 11.63
N GLU A 346 -7.96 19.73 11.95
CA GLU A 346 -6.62 20.06 11.46
C GLU A 346 -5.54 19.10 11.98
N ALA A 347 -5.65 18.67 13.24
CA ALA A 347 -4.74 17.70 13.84
C ALA A 347 -4.91 16.31 13.19
N ILE A 348 -6.14 15.83 13.01
CA ILE A 348 -6.42 14.57 12.32
C ILE A 348 -5.86 14.58 10.90
N HIS A 349 -6.01 15.68 10.15
CA HIS A 349 -5.45 15.80 8.80
C HIS A 349 -3.91 15.70 8.78
N ARG A 350 -3.23 16.00 9.89
CA ARG A 350 -1.78 15.78 10.08
C ARG A 350 -1.44 14.37 10.59
N GLY A 351 -2.42 13.51 10.83
CA GLY A 351 -2.26 12.19 11.45
C GLY A 351 -2.16 12.22 12.98
N GLU A 352 -2.52 13.34 13.62
CA GLU A 352 -2.53 13.48 15.08
C GLU A 352 -3.92 13.07 15.61
N CYS A 353 -4.04 11.84 16.11
CA CYS A 353 -5.32 11.23 16.48
C CYS A 353 -5.54 11.10 18.00
N GLU A 354 -4.50 11.32 18.79
CA GLU A 354 -4.53 11.21 20.25
C GLU A 354 -5.02 12.50 20.90
N ALA A 355 -5.61 12.39 22.09
CA ALA A 355 -6.06 13.55 22.84
C ALA A 355 -4.88 14.48 23.17
N VAL A 356 -5.07 15.78 22.95
CA VAL A 356 -4.11 16.81 23.38
C VAL A 356 -4.26 16.97 24.90
N MET A 357 -3.26 16.51 25.65
CA MET A 357 -3.21 16.64 27.12
C MET A 357 -3.08 18.08 27.59
#